data_AF-A0A917T0B1-F1
#
_entry.id   AF-A0A917T0B1-F1
#
_cell.length_a   1.000
_cell.length_b   1.000
_cell.length_c   1.000
_cell.angle_alpha   90.00
_cell.angle_beta   90.00
_cell.angle_gamma   90.00
#
_symmetry.space_group_name_H-M   'P 1'
#
loop_
_entity.id
_entity.type
_entity.pdbx_description
1 polymer ?
#
loop_
_entity_poly.entity_id
_entity_poly.type
_entity_poly.pdbx_seq_one_letter_code
_entity_poly.pdbx_strand_id
1 'polypeptide(L)'
;MPEVRRRPFAGSTTASTTTARSTTASTTTATVPPDLPPYRWRATGIDAALAGRMRTSWHTGCPVPLDELRYLRLSYVGFDGRAHQGELVVDRAVVDDVVTAFGRLYRQGFPIRSLRLVDDFGGSDDASMAADNTSAFNCRRTTSGAR
;
A
#
# COMPACT_ATOMS: atom_id res chain seq x y z
N MET A 1 36.74 25.30 61.86
CA MET A 1 37.79 24.40 61.31
C MET A 1 37.08 23.21 60.64
N PRO A 2 37.26 22.88 59.35
CA PRO A 2 37.80 23.66 58.24
C PRO A 2 36.78 23.88 57.10
N GLU A 3 37.05 24.96 56.36
CA GLU A 3 36.41 25.38 55.11
C GLU A 3 36.84 24.44 53.97
N VAL A 4 35.90 23.82 53.25
CA VAL A 4 36.22 23.03 52.06
C VAL A 4 36.16 23.94 50.83
N ARG A 5 37.36 24.34 50.43
CA ARG A 5 37.74 25.15 49.27
C ARG A 5 37.14 24.59 47.97
N ARG A 6 36.26 25.36 47.32
CA ARG A 6 35.77 25.07 45.96
C ARG A 6 36.90 25.26 44.95
N ARG A 7 37.24 24.19 44.21
CA ARG A 7 38.14 24.24 43.03
C ARG A 7 37.31 24.58 41.79
N PRO A 8 37.72 25.55 40.95
CA PRO A 8 37.09 25.75 39.66
C PRO A 8 37.61 24.70 38.68
N PHE A 9 36.72 23.93 38.07
CA PHE A 9 37.05 23.12 36.89
C PHE A 9 36.95 24.02 35.66
N ALA A 10 38.09 24.25 35.00
CA ALA A 10 38.16 24.80 33.67
C ALA A 10 37.63 23.76 32.68
N GLY A 11 36.42 23.95 32.18
CA GLY A 11 35.87 23.19 31.07
C GLY A 11 36.28 23.86 29.75
N SER A 12 37.26 23.27 29.07
CA SER A 12 37.67 23.69 27.73
C SER A 12 36.56 23.38 26.73
N THR A 13 36.07 24.42 26.07
CA THR A 13 35.20 24.33 24.89
C THR A 13 36.00 23.79 23.71
N THR A 14 35.62 22.63 23.19
CA THR A 14 36.01 22.20 21.84
C THR A 14 34.75 21.86 21.06
N ALA A 15 34.39 22.73 20.11
CA ALA A 15 33.37 22.47 19.12
C ALA A 15 33.95 21.53 18.07
N SER A 16 33.36 20.34 17.92
CA SER A 16 33.65 19.43 16.81
C SER A 16 32.58 19.60 15.74
N THR A 17 32.92 20.37 14.71
CA THR A 17 32.15 20.48 13.47
C THR A 17 32.34 19.20 12.66
N THR A 18 31.31 18.35 12.60
CA THR A 18 31.25 17.24 11.64
C THR A 18 30.34 17.62 10.48
N THR A 19 30.97 17.82 9.32
CA THR A 19 30.36 18.04 8.01
C THR A 19 29.37 16.92 7.66
N ALA A 20 28.08 17.25 7.54
CA ALA A 20 27.09 16.36 6.94
C ALA A 20 27.27 16.34 5.42
N ARG A 21 27.65 15.17 4.89
CA ARG A 21 27.78 14.91 3.45
C ARG A 21 26.39 15.00 2.82
N SER A 22 26.20 15.94 1.90
CA SER A 22 25.00 16.01 1.08
C SER A 22 25.00 14.84 0.10
N THR A 23 24.20 13.81 0.38
CA THR A 23 23.85 12.79 -0.60
C THR A 23 22.79 13.38 -1.52
N THR A 24 23.17 13.74 -2.74
CA THR A 24 22.21 14.09 -3.78
C THR A 24 21.40 12.84 -4.10
N ALA A 25 20.12 12.83 -3.72
CA ALA A 25 19.19 11.82 -4.18
C ALA A 25 18.95 12.05 -5.68
N SER A 26 19.38 11.11 -6.51
CA SER A 26 18.98 11.07 -7.91
C SER A 26 17.50 10.75 -7.99
N THR A 27 16.66 11.77 -8.12
CA THR A 27 15.27 11.58 -8.52
C THR A 27 15.26 11.15 -9.98
N THR A 28 15.20 9.84 -10.23
CA THR A 28 14.77 9.35 -11.54
C THR A 28 13.31 9.76 -11.71
N THR A 29 13.08 10.84 -12.46
CA THR A 29 11.76 11.19 -12.96
C THR A 29 11.26 10.00 -13.78
N ALA A 30 10.26 9.28 -13.26
CA ALA A 30 9.47 8.38 -14.08
C ALA A 30 8.80 9.23 -15.17
N THR A 31 9.33 9.15 -16.39
CA THR A 31 8.71 9.74 -17.58
C THR A 31 7.34 9.07 -17.73
N VAL A 32 6.28 9.78 -17.34
CA VAL A 32 4.91 9.40 -17.64
C VAL A 32 4.78 9.28 -19.16
N PRO A 33 4.43 8.11 -19.71
CA PRO A 33 4.16 8.01 -21.14
C PRO A 33 3.00 8.97 -21.48
N PRO A 34 3.17 9.91 -22.43
CA PRO A 34 2.23 11.01 -22.64
C PRO A 34 0.89 10.60 -23.29
N ASP A 35 0.55 9.30 -23.36
CA ASP A 35 -0.64 8.78 -24.07
C ASP A 35 -1.39 7.70 -23.29
N LEU A 36 -1.60 7.91 -21.99
CA LEU A 36 -2.48 7.04 -21.21
C LEU A 36 -3.96 7.43 -21.46
N PRO A 37 -4.86 6.46 -21.68
CA PRO A 37 -6.29 6.74 -21.72
C PRO A 37 -6.77 7.32 -20.38
N PRO A 38 -7.96 7.94 -20.33
CA PRO A 38 -8.50 8.45 -19.07
C PRO A 38 -8.56 7.36 -18.00
N TYR A 39 -8.20 7.72 -16.76
CA TYR A 39 -8.39 6.85 -15.61
C TYR A 39 -9.87 6.50 -15.48
N ARG A 40 -10.19 5.21 -15.49
CA ARG A 40 -11.56 4.69 -15.35
C ARG A 40 -11.62 3.81 -14.13
N TRP A 41 -12.73 3.90 -13.40
CA TRP A 41 -13.01 3.03 -12.29
C TRP A 41 -14.52 2.78 -12.18
N ARG A 42 -14.89 1.67 -11.54
CA ARG A 42 -16.26 1.33 -11.17
C ARG A 42 -16.24 0.59 -9.84
N ALA A 43 -17.22 0.88 -8.99
CA ALA A 43 -17.48 0.16 -7.75
C ALA A 43 -18.86 -0.50 -7.84
N THR A 44 -18.95 -1.78 -7.46
CA THR A 44 -20.21 -2.52 -7.35
C THR A 44 -20.29 -3.25 -6.03
N GLY A 45 -21.48 -3.70 -5.65
CA GLY A 45 -21.64 -4.68 -4.57
C GLY A 45 -21.04 -6.03 -4.96
N ILE A 46 -20.86 -6.91 -3.97
CA ILE A 46 -20.45 -8.30 -4.19
C ILE A 46 -21.69 -9.11 -4.57
N ASP A 47 -21.79 -9.54 -5.83
CA ASP A 47 -22.86 -10.44 -6.27
C ASP A 47 -22.55 -11.91 -5.92
N ALA A 48 -23.51 -12.80 -6.18
CA ALA A 48 -23.36 -14.22 -5.86
C ALA A 48 -22.22 -14.91 -6.64
N ALA A 49 -21.94 -14.47 -7.87
CA ALA A 49 -20.88 -15.03 -8.68
C ALA A 49 -19.51 -14.64 -8.12
N LEU A 50 -19.34 -13.37 -7.74
CA LEU A 50 -18.12 -12.87 -7.14
C LEU A 50 -17.92 -13.43 -5.72
N ALA A 51 -18.97 -13.52 -4.90
CA ALA A 51 -18.92 -14.22 -3.62
C ALA A 51 -18.48 -15.69 -3.79
N GLY A 52 -18.89 -16.33 -4.89
CA GLY A 52 -18.44 -17.67 -5.28
C GLY A 52 -16.98 -17.76 -5.70
N ARG A 53 -16.38 -16.67 -6.20
CA ARG A 53 -14.93 -16.56 -6.48
C ARG A 53 -14.12 -16.29 -5.22
N MET A 54 -14.67 -15.50 -4.29
CA MET A 54 -13.99 -15.04 -3.07
C MET A 54 -13.91 -16.08 -1.93
N ARG A 55 -13.95 -17.38 -2.25
CA ARG A 55 -14.09 -18.44 -1.22
C ARG A 55 -12.87 -18.62 -0.33
N THR A 56 -11.71 -18.11 -0.74
CA THR A 56 -10.47 -18.21 0.04
C THR A 56 -10.20 -16.93 0.81
N SER A 57 -10.57 -15.77 0.25
CA SER A 57 -10.41 -14.47 0.89
C SER A 57 -11.58 -14.04 1.77
N TRP A 58 -12.74 -14.70 1.65
CA TRP A 58 -13.93 -14.47 2.46
C TRP A 58 -14.67 -15.76 2.78
N HIS A 59 -15.13 -15.90 4.02
CA HIS A 59 -15.97 -17.01 4.46
C HIS A 59 -16.85 -16.58 5.65
N THR A 60 -17.85 -17.39 5.98
CA THR A 60 -18.64 -17.21 7.20
C THR A 60 -17.72 -17.15 8.42
N GLY A 61 -17.91 -16.14 9.28
CA GLY A 61 -17.06 -15.87 10.45
C GLY A 61 -15.98 -14.82 10.21
N CYS A 62 -15.84 -14.29 8.99
CA CYS A 62 -15.09 -13.06 8.75
C CYS A 62 -15.78 -11.87 9.44
N PRO A 63 -15.00 -10.93 10.02
CA PRO A 63 -15.55 -9.82 10.79
C PRO A 63 -16.25 -8.76 9.92
N VAL A 64 -15.97 -8.75 8.61
CA VAL A 64 -16.58 -7.83 7.63
C VAL A 64 -17.54 -8.62 6.74
N PRO A 65 -18.84 -8.31 6.75
CA PRO A 65 -19.83 -8.97 5.90
C PRO A 65 -19.74 -8.50 4.44
N LEU A 66 -20.27 -9.31 3.50
CA LEU A 66 -20.17 -9.01 2.06
C LEU A 66 -20.86 -7.71 1.63
N ASP A 67 -21.90 -7.29 2.35
CA ASP A 67 -22.65 -6.05 2.07
C ASP A 67 -21.88 -4.78 2.47
N GLU A 68 -20.88 -4.91 3.35
CA GLU A 68 -19.90 -3.87 3.67
C GLU A 68 -18.72 -3.84 2.70
N LEU A 69 -18.57 -4.85 1.84
CA LEU A 69 -17.51 -4.89 0.83
C LEU A 69 -17.96 -4.33 -0.53
N ARG A 70 -17.02 -3.74 -1.26
CA ARG A 70 -17.21 -3.27 -2.63
C ARG A 70 -16.15 -3.83 -3.54
N TYR A 71 -16.59 -4.29 -4.70
CA TYR A 71 -15.72 -4.72 -5.78
C TYR A 71 -15.38 -3.53 -6.67
N LEU A 72 -14.09 -3.24 -6.74
CA LEU A 72 -13.51 -2.16 -7.51
C LEU A 72 -12.87 -2.74 -8.76
N ARG A 73 -13.22 -2.18 -9.91
CA ARG A 73 -12.46 -2.31 -11.14
C ARG A 73 -11.88 -0.97 -11.51
N LEU A 74 -10.58 -0.86 -11.70
CA LEU A 74 -9.91 0.41 -11.99
C LEU A 74 -8.74 0.25 -12.95
N SER A 75 -8.46 1.33 -13.69
CA SER A 75 -7.28 1.41 -14.55
C SER A 75 -5.99 1.56 -13.72
N TYR A 76 -4.92 0.86 -14.08
CA TYR A 76 -3.59 1.08 -13.51
C TYR A 76 -2.53 1.13 -14.62
N VAL A 77 -1.32 1.60 -14.31
CA VAL A 77 -0.20 1.60 -15.27
C VAL A 77 0.70 0.41 -14.98
N GLY A 78 0.97 -0.41 -15.98
CA GLY A 78 1.84 -1.57 -15.88
C GLY A 78 3.32 -1.19 -15.97
N PHE A 79 4.19 -2.14 -15.67
CA PHE A 79 5.64 -1.98 -15.92
C PHE A 79 6.00 -1.87 -17.41
N ASP A 80 5.07 -2.23 -18.30
CA ASP A 80 5.16 -2.00 -19.74
C ASP A 80 4.81 -0.55 -20.15
N GLY A 81 4.50 0.31 -19.18
CA GLY A 81 4.09 1.70 -19.40
C GLY A 81 2.69 1.87 -19.99
N ARG A 82 1.89 0.79 -20.07
CA ARG A 82 0.54 0.82 -20.66
C ARG A 82 -0.53 0.79 -19.58
N ALA A 83 -1.73 1.23 -19.95
CA ALA A 83 -2.90 1.14 -19.10
C ALA A 83 -3.47 -0.29 -19.09
N HIS A 84 -3.67 -0.83 -17.90
CA HIS A 84 -4.30 -2.13 -17.64
C HIS A 84 -5.55 -1.95 -16.79
N GLN A 85 -6.34 -3.01 -16.66
CA GLN A 85 -7.50 -3.06 -15.75
C GLN A 85 -7.21 -4.03 -14.61
N GLY A 86 -7.45 -3.58 -13.38
CA GLY A 86 -7.26 -4.39 -12.18
C GLY A 86 -8.52 -4.52 -11.34
N GLU A 87 -8.47 -5.42 -10.37
CA GLU A 87 -9.55 -5.82 -9.48
C GLU A 87 -9.13 -5.66 -8.01
N LEU A 88 -9.94 -5.00 -7.19
CA LEU A 88 -9.80 -4.97 -5.73
C LEU A 88 -11.14 -5.25 -5.07
N VAL A 89 -11.08 -5.77 -3.85
CA VAL A 89 -12.21 -5.71 -2.92
C VAL A 89 -11.76 -4.88 -1.73
N VAL A 90 -12.59 -3.93 -1.31
CA VAL A 90 -12.32 -3.03 -0.18
C VAL A 90 -13.57 -2.84 0.65
N ASP A 91 -13.42 -2.29 1.86
CA ASP A 91 -14.54 -1.80 2.65
C ASP A 91 -15.24 -0.62 1.95
N ARG A 92 -16.57 -0.59 1.97
CA ARG A 92 -17.40 0.45 1.35
C ARG A 92 -17.03 1.86 1.81
N ALA A 93 -16.55 2.04 3.04
CA ALA A 93 -16.22 3.33 3.62
C ALA A 93 -14.93 3.94 3.04
N VAL A 94 -14.05 3.13 2.44
CA VAL A 94 -12.74 3.59 1.92
C VAL A 94 -12.65 3.59 0.39
N VAL A 95 -13.76 3.31 -0.31
CA VAL A 95 -13.78 3.24 -1.77
C VAL A 95 -13.25 4.52 -2.42
N ASP A 96 -13.71 5.69 -1.97
CA ASP A 96 -13.35 6.98 -2.57
C ASP A 96 -11.86 7.32 -2.33
N ASP A 97 -11.33 6.97 -1.17
CA ASP A 97 -9.92 7.17 -0.84
C ASP A 97 -9.02 6.29 -1.71
N VAL A 98 -9.39 5.01 -1.88
CA VAL A 98 -8.66 4.05 -2.72
C VAL A 98 -8.69 4.50 -4.18
N VAL A 99 -9.85 4.85 -4.72
CA VAL A 99 -9.99 5.38 -6.08
C VAL A 99 -9.16 6.65 -6.27
N THR A 100 -9.16 7.55 -5.29
CA THR A 100 -8.37 8.79 -5.33
C THR A 100 -6.87 8.50 -5.35
N ALA A 101 -6.41 7.57 -4.52
CA ALA A 101 -5.01 7.15 -4.46
C ALA A 101 -4.56 6.54 -5.80
N PHE A 102 -5.30 5.56 -6.32
CA PHE A 102 -4.98 4.94 -7.61
C PHE A 102 -5.06 5.93 -8.78
N GLY A 103 -6.00 6.86 -8.76
CA GLY A 103 -6.06 7.93 -9.75
C GLY A 103 -4.83 8.84 -9.73
N ARG A 104 -4.25 9.12 -8.56
CA ARG A 104 -2.99 9.87 -8.44
C ARG A 104 -1.81 9.07 -8.99
N LEU A 105 -1.70 7.79 -8.62
CA LEU A 105 -0.68 6.88 -9.14
C LEU A 105 -0.74 6.76 -10.67
N TYR A 106 -1.94 6.62 -11.23
CA TYR A 106 -2.18 6.53 -12.67
C TYR A 106 -1.70 7.78 -13.41
N ARG A 107 -2.04 8.98 -12.90
CA ARG A 107 -1.59 10.26 -13.49
C ARG A 107 -0.08 10.46 -13.43
N GLN A 108 0.57 9.86 -12.43
CA GLN A 108 2.02 9.88 -12.27
C GLN A 108 2.73 8.77 -13.04
N GLY A 109 2.00 7.94 -13.80
CA GLY A 109 2.59 6.81 -14.52
C GLY A 109 3.25 5.78 -13.60
N PHE A 110 2.83 5.69 -12.33
CA PHE A 110 3.44 4.80 -11.36
C PHE A 110 3.18 3.33 -11.74
N PRO A 111 4.23 2.53 -12.00
CA PRO A 111 4.06 1.18 -12.49
C PRO A 111 3.65 0.23 -11.35
N ILE A 112 2.62 -0.59 -11.62
CA ILE A 112 2.14 -1.66 -10.74
C ILE A 112 2.19 -2.96 -11.53
N ARG A 113 2.69 -4.05 -10.94
CA ARG A 113 2.89 -5.31 -11.67
C ARG A 113 1.58 -6.06 -11.88
N SER A 114 0.85 -6.32 -10.81
CA SER A 114 -0.42 -7.04 -10.84
C SER A 114 -1.39 -6.44 -9.84
N LEU A 115 -2.67 -6.49 -10.17
CA LEU A 115 -3.75 -5.92 -9.37
C LEU A 115 -4.97 -6.84 -9.49
N ARG A 116 -4.87 -8.01 -8.84
CA ARG A 116 -5.80 -9.13 -8.89
C ARG A 116 -6.25 -9.50 -7.48
N LEU A 117 -7.43 -10.12 -7.38
CA LEU A 117 -7.93 -10.63 -6.10
C LEU A 117 -6.99 -11.71 -5.55
N VAL A 118 -6.84 -11.77 -4.23
CA VAL A 118 -5.97 -12.78 -3.59
C VAL A 118 -6.48 -14.22 -3.83
N ASP A 119 -7.77 -14.40 -4.14
CA ASP A 119 -8.34 -15.70 -4.51
C ASP A 119 -7.72 -16.30 -5.76
N ASP A 120 -7.23 -15.47 -6.69
CA ASP A 120 -6.48 -15.94 -7.86
C ASP A 120 -5.14 -16.60 -7.48
N PHE A 121 -4.71 -16.42 -6.23
CA PHE A 121 -3.52 -17.00 -5.61
C PHE A 121 -3.90 -17.96 -4.47
N GLY A 122 -5.15 -18.43 -4.43
CA GLY A 122 -5.65 -19.35 -3.42
C GLY A 122 -5.75 -18.76 -2.00
N GLY A 123 -5.85 -17.43 -1.87
CA GLY A 123 -5.92 -16.75 -0.58
C GLY A 123 -4.57 -16.68 0.15
N SER A 124 -3.48 -17.07 -0.50
CA SER A 124 -2.13 -17.04 0.09
C SER A 124 -1.46 -15.69 -0.09
N ASP A 125 -1.20 -15.00 1.03
CA ASP A 125 -0.41 -13.76 1.05
C ASP A 125 0.98 -13.99 0.44
N ASP A 126 1.63 -15.12 0.77
CA ASP A 126 2.97 -15.45 0.26
C ASP A 126 2.98 -15.62 -1.25
N ALA A 127 1.99 -16.31 -1.81
CA ALA A 127 1.88 -16.50 -3.26
C ALA A 127 1.57 -15.19 -3.99
N SER A 128 0.69 -14.35 -3.42
CA SER A 128 0.38 -13.03 -3.95
C SER A 128 1.60 -12.11 -3.93
N MET A 129 2.35 -12.08 -2.82
CA MET A 129 3.57 -11.27 -2.68
C MET A 129 4.69 -11.76 -3.60
N ALA A 130 4.89 -13.07 -3.72
CA ALA A 130 5.88 -13.64 -4.64
C ALA A 130 5.59 -13.28 -6.10
N ALA A 131 4.31 -13.07 -6.45
CA ALA A 131 3.88 -12.61 -7.75
C ALA A 131 3.88 -11.07 -7.92
N ASP A 132 4.31 -10.31 -6.90
CA ASP A 132 4.26 -8.83 -6.86
C ASP A 132 2.85 -8.29 -7.15
N ASN A 133 1.85 -8.99 -6.60
CA ASN A 133 0.45 -8.62 -6.74
C ASN A 133 0.00 -7.65 -5.65
N THR A 134 -0.66 -6.58 -6.06
CA THR A 134 -1.38 -5.67 -5.18
C THR A 134 -2.79 -6.20 -4.96
N SER A 135 -3.14 -6.50 -3.71
CA SER A 135 -4.50 -6.86 -3.28
C SER A 135 -4.88 -6.04 -2.04
N ALA A 136 -6.19 -5.97 -1.72
CA ALA A 136 -6.69 -5.09 -0.65
C ALA A 136 -7.58 -5.78 0.39
N PHE A 137 -7.93 -7.05 0.19
CA PHE A 137 -8.76 -7.80 1.13
C PHE A 137 -8.34 -9.28 1.16
N ASN A 138 -8.07 -9.79 2.36
CA ASN A 138 -7.84 -11.20 2.63
C ASN A 138 -8.24 -11.52 4.09
N CYS A 139 -9.43 -12.08 4.30
CA CYS A 139 -9.84 -12.52 5.62
C CYS A 139 -9.16 -13.84 5.98
N ARG A 140 -8.26 -13.79 6.95
CA ARG A 140 -7.57 -14.96 7.49
C ARG A 140 -7.40 -14.88 8.99
N ARG A 141 -7.28 -16.02 9.66
CA ARG A 141 -6.87 -16.04 11.06
C ARG A 141 -5.39 -15.70 11.15
N THR A 142 -5.05 -14.71 11.95
CA THR A 142 -3.67 -14.43 12.35
C THR A 142 -3.38 -15.14 13.66
N THR A 143 -2.31 -15.92 13.73
CA THR A 143 -1.88 -16.62 14.96
C THR A 143 -1.41 -15.66 16.07
N SER A 144 -1.22 -14.38 15.78
CA SER A 144 -0.92 -13.34 16.78
C SER A 144 -2.15 -12.45 17.00
N GLY A 145 -2.99 -12.80 17.97
CA GLY A 145 -4.19 -12.03 18.30
C GLY A 145 -4.77 -12.35 19.67
N ALA A 146 -3.93 -12.65 20.65
CA ALA A 146 -4.32 -12.49 22.04
C ALA A 146 -4.28 -10.98 22.34
N ARG A 147 -5.44 -10.41 22.67
CA ARG A 147 -5.55 -9.19 23.46
C ARG A 147 -6.20 -9.56 24.79
#